data_AF-A0A2E3QTV8-F1
#
_entry.id   AF-A0A2E3QTV8-F1
#
_cell.length_a   1.000
_cell.length_b   1.000
_cell.length_c   1.000
_cell.angle_alpha   90.00
_cell.angle_beta   90.00
_cell.angle_gamma   90.00
#
_symmetry.space_group_name_H-M   'P 1'
#
loop_
_entity.id
_entity.type
_entity.pdbx_description
1 polymer ?
#
loop_
_entity_poly.entity_id
_entity_poly.type
_entity_poly.pdbx_seq_one_letter_code
_entity_poly.pdbx_strand_id
1 'polypeptide(L)'
;MLNGDDDRLEGFWGMDRTAFLMSLRGQGFRLVTGPTFSVYDDEPASHRTVMMMRHLQIVREAHALGLIVAPTLYWRGDYDIATWAEWLNANPSVRYVSRDFSRTKQDGPFEEQFAPFLSLLQRVGRPLHALVQGVGAARAANVLARLGGVGCTGSVVTASPIVMGNRGSALVLQLGRLKEVRDSETPHPLLAERNVLALMAHLVGEREAEAVWAARA
;
A
#
# COMPACT_ATOMS: atom_id res chain seq x y z
N MET A 1 10.44 7.21 2.35
CA MET A 1 9.55 8.40 2.30
C MET A 1 8.45 8.06 1.29
N LEU A 2 7.17 8.01 1.69
CA LEU A 2 6.05 7.74 0.76
C LEU A 2 5.34 9.02 0.30
N ASN A 3 5.84 10.19 0.73
CA ASN A 3 5.32 11.49 0.35
C ASN A 3 6.36 12.15 -0.57
N GLY A 4 5.94 12.48 -1.79
CA GLY A 4 6.72 13.27 -2.74
C GLY A 4 6.47 14.76 -2.57
N ASP A 5 7.35 15.55 -3.18
CA ASP A 5 7.16 17.00 -3.36
C ASP A 5 6.22 17.24 -4.55
N ASP A 6 5.23 18.11 -4.41
CA ASP A 6 4.25 18.40 -5.45
C ASP A 6 4.93 18.93 -6.72
N ASP A 7 6.01 19.69 -6.59
CA ASP A 7 6.80 20.18 -7.73
C ASP A 7 7.41 19.04 -8.55
N ARG A 8 7.80 17.94 -7.90
CA ARG A 8 8.33 16.75 -8.58
C ARG A 8 7.21 15.97 -9.27
N LEU A 9 6.01 15.97 -8.69
CA LEU A 9 4.85 15.34 -9.28
C LEU A 9 4.36 16.12 -10.51
N GLU A 10 4.41 17.45 -10.48
CA GLU A 10 4.13 18.27 -11.66
C GLU A 10 5.23 18.14 -12.73
N GLY A 11 6.50 18.04 -12.33
CA GLY A 11 7.61 17.69 -13.24
C GLY A 11 7.41 16.34 -13.95
N PHE A 12 6.83 15.35 -13.25
CA PHE A 12 6.47 14.06 -13.84
C PHE A 12 5.46 14.19 -14.99
N TRP A 13 4.57 15.18 -14.96
CA TRP A 13 3.61 15.42 -16.05
C TRP A 13 4.25 15.99 -17.30
N GLY A 14 5.31 16.80 -17.15
CA GLY A 14 6.01 17.45 -18.24
C GLY A 14 7.12 16.62 -18.91
N MET A 15 7.51 15.49 -18.33
CA MET A 15 8.61 14.67 -18.87
C MET A 15 8.16 13.63 -19.91
N ASP A 16 9.12 13.01 -20.60
CA ASP A 16 8.90 11.79 -21.38
C ASP A 16 8.61 10.60 -20.45
N ARG A 17 7.32 10.40 -20.16
CA ARG A 17 6.86 9.32 -19.29
C ARG A 17 7.12 7.94 -19.87
N THR A 18 7.12 7.79 -21.20
CA THR A 18 7.41 6.50 -21.84
C THR A 18 8.84 6.08 -21.56
N ALA A 19 9.80 6.97 -21.80
CA ALA A 19 11.22 6.72 -21.50
C ALA A 19 11.44 6.43 -20.01
N PHE A 20 10.78 7.18 -19.13
CA PHE A 20 10.85 6.96 -17.68
C PHE A 20 10.31 5.58 -17.26
N LEU A 21 9.11 5.22 -17.70
CA LEU A 21 8.49 3.92 -17.38
C LEU A 21 9.29 2.74 -17.95
N MET A 22 9.85 2.89 -19.16
CA MET A 22 10.78 1.90 -19.72
C MET A 22 12.07 1.79 -18.90
N SER A 23 12.60 2.90 -18.39
CA SER A 23 13.75 2.88 -17.47
C SER A 23 13.44 2.13 -16.17
N LEU A 24 12.27 2.35 -15.56
CA LEU A 24 11.84 1.58 -14.39
C LEU A 24 11.81 0.08 -14.70
N ARG A 25 11.20 -0.32 -15.83
CA ARG A 25 11.20 -1.72 -16.25
C ARG A 25 12.62 -2.25 -16.45
N GLY A 26 13.50 -1.48 -17.07
CA GLY A 26 14.91 -1.83 -17.31
C GLY A 26 15.73 -2.01 -16.02
N GLN A 27 15.38 -1.27 -14.96
CA GLN A 27 15.97 -1.41 -13.62
C GLN A 27 15.41 -2.61 -12.83
N GLY A 28 14.51 -3.39 -13.42
CA GLY A 28 13.95 -4.60 -12.80
C GLY A 28 12.70 -4.37 -11.96
N PHE A 29 12.12 -3.16 -11.94
CA PHE A 29 10.81 -2.95 -11.32
C PHE A 29 9.76 -3.75 -12.09
N ARG A 30 8.98 -4.55 -11.36
CA ARG A 30 7.96 -5.46 -11.93
C ARG A 30 6.54 -4.96 -11.72
N LEU A 31 6.28 -4.35 -10.57
CA LEU A 31 4.98 -3.88 -10.14
C LEU A 31 5.05 -2.38 -9.86
N VAL A 32 4.11 -1.63 -10.43
CA VAL A 32 3.99 -0.19 -10.18
C VAL A 32 2.57 0.15 -9.75
N THR A 33 2.47 1.13 -8.86
CA THR A 33 1.21 1.85 -8.62
C THR A 33 1.21 3.11 -9.47
N GLY A 34 0.03 3.62 -9.84
CA GLY A 34 -0.04 5.00 -10.33
C GLY A 34 0.27 5.99 -9.19
N PRO A 35 0.65 7.25 -9.50
CA PRO A 35 0.85 8.25 -8.47
C PRO A 35 -0.45 8.47 -7.71
N THR A 36 -0.32 8.65 -6.40
CA THR A 36 -1.44 9.00 -5.53
C THR A 36 -1.45 10.52 -5.38
N PHE A 37 -2.64 11.10 -5.44
CA PHE A 37 -2.85 12.50 -5.14
C PHE A 37 -3.46 12.57 -3.74
N SER A 38 -3.03 13.58 -2.97
CA SER A 38 -3.66 13.87 -1.70
C SER A 38 -5.02 14.46 -2.00
N VAL A 39 -6.02 13.60 -2.07
CA VAL A 39 -7.41 14.00 -2.26
C VAL A 39 -7.94 14.43 -0.88
N TYR A 40 -8.31 15.71 -0.74
CA TYR A 40 -8.89 16.23 0.50
C TYR A 40 -10.42 16.24 0.44
N ASP A 41 -11.07 16.11 1.60
CA ASP A 41 -12.53 16.01 1.68
C ASP A 41 -13.21 17.35 1.34
N ASP A 42 -12.49 18.46 1.50
CA ASP A 42 -12.89 19.83 1.16
C ASP A 42 -12.63 20.21 -0.31
N GLU A 43 -12.00 19.32 -1.10
CA GLU A 43 -11.75 19.60 -2.52
C GLU A 43 -13.00 19.44 -3.40
N PRO A 44 -13.16 20.30 -4.42
CA PRO A 44 -14.20 20.16 -5.41
C PRO A 44 -14.19 18.76 -6.04
N ALA A 45 -15.38 18.18 -6.27
CA ALA A 45 -15.51 16.86 -6.88
C ALA A 45 -14.76 16.76 -8.22
N SER A 46 -14.74 17.85 -9.01
CA SER A 46 -13.99 17.93 -10.27
C SER A 46 -12.49 17.74 -10.10
N HIS A 47 -11.88 18.34 -9.06
CA HIS A 47 -10.45 18.18 -8.79
C HIS A 47 -10.09 16.71 -8.56
N ARG A 48 -10.88 16.03 -7.71
CA ARG A 48 -10.70 14.60 -7.40
C ARG A 48 -10.86 13.71 -8.63
N THR A 49 -11.84 14.01 -9.48
CA THR A 49 -12.02 13.31 -10.76
C THR A 49 -10.81 13.50 -11.68
N VAL A 50 -10.27 14.71 -11.80
CA VAL A 50 -9.07 14.97 -12.60
C VAL A 50 -7.86 14.21 -12.05
N MET A 51 -7.68 14.18 -10.72
CA MET A 51 -6.60 13.42 -10.08
C MET A 51 -6.74 11.91 -10.30
N MET A 52 -7.97 11.38 -10.24
CA MET A 52 -8.22 9.97 -10.57
C MET A 52 -7.93 9.66 -12.05
N MET A 53 -8.35 10.54 -12.97
CA MET A 53 -8.05 10.39 -14.39
C MET A 53 -6.54 10.38 -14.65
N ARG A 54 -5.81 11.31 -14.01
CA ARG A 54 -4.35 11.38 -14.05
C ARG A 54 -3.72 10.07 -13.55
N HIS A 55 -4.16 9.56 -12.40
CA HIS A 55 -3.71 8.27 -11.87
C HIS A 55 -3.93 7.13 -12.88
N LEU A 56 -5.15 6.98 -13.39
CA LEU A 56 -5.54 5.92 -14.32
C LEU A 56 -4.81 6.01 -15.68
N GLN A 57 -4.55 7.24 -16.15
CA GLN A 57 -3.76 7.46 -17.37
C GLN A 57 -2.38 6.83 -17.25
N ILE A 58 -1.68 7.05 -16.13
CA ILE A 58 -0.33 6.52 -15.91
C ILE A 58 -0.37 5.00 -15.72
N VAL A 59 -1.35 4.49 -14.99
CA VAL A 59 -1.57 3.04 -14.85
C VAL A 59 -1.73 2.40 -16.23
N ARG A 60 -2.52 3.01 -17.12
CA ARG A 60 -2.71 2.52 -18.49
C ARG A 60 -1.41 2.57 -19.30
N GLU A 61 -0.68 3.69 -19.24
CA GLU A 61 0.62 3.86 -19.92
C GLU A 61 1.63 2.80 -19.47
N ALA A 62 1.75 2.58 -18.15
CA ALA A 62 2.63 1.56 -17.58
C ALA A 62 2.23 0.14 -18.02
N HIS A 63 0.92 -0.16 -17.98
CA HIS A 63 0.43 -1.46 -18.43
C HIS A 63 0.74 -1.70 -19.92
N ALA A 64 0.56 -0.70 -20.78
CA ALA A 64 0.87 -0.79 -22.22
C ALA A 64 2.35 -1.07 -22.49
N LEU A 65 3.24 -0.65 -21.58
CA LEU A 65 4.69 -0.91 -21.64
C LEU A 65 5.10 -2.24 -21.00
N GLY A 66 4.13 -3.06 -20.60
CA GLY A 66 4.33 -4.40 -20.04
C GLY A 66 4.75 -4.44 -18.57
N LEU A 67 4.56 -3.33 -17.83
CA LEU A 67 4.66 -3.36 -16.36
C LEU A 67 3.41 -4.01 -15.77
N ILE A 68 3.59 -4.72 -14.65
CA ILE A 68 2.45 -5.13 -13.83
C ILE A 68 1.97 -3.90 -13.07
N VAL A 69 0.65 -3.68 -13.07
CA VAL A 69 0.06 -2.50 -12.45
C VAL A 69 -0.87 -2.88 -11.30
N ALA A 70 -0.83 -2.07 -10.25
CA ALA A 70 -1.79 -2.05 -9.17
C ALA A 70 -2.45 -0.66 -9.13
N PRO A 71 -3.64 -0.48 -9.74
CA PRO A 71 -4.37 0.79 -9.62
C PRO A 71 -4.73 1.05 -8.16
N THR A 72 -4.55 2.29 -7.73
CA THR A 72 -4.97 2.75 -6.40
C THR A 72 -6.44 3.09 -6.43
N LEU A 73 -7.24 2.35 -5.68
CA LEU A 73 -8.69 2.52 -5.67
C LEU A 73 -9.07 3.66 -4.72
N TYR A 74 -9.94 4.57 -5.17
CA TYR A 74 -10.58 5.58 -4.33
C TYR A 74 -12.09 5.60 -4.60
N TRP A 75 -12.87 5.84 -3.55
CA TRP A 75 -14.33 5.92 -3.61
C TRP A 75 -14.82 7.00 -2.65
N ARG A 76 -15.98 7.59 -2.96
CA ARG A 76 -16.71 8.52 -2.08
C ARG A 76 -17.95 7.87 -1.46
N GLY A 77 -18.44 6.81 -2.09
CA GLY A 77 -19.64 6.11 -1.67
C GLY A 77 -19.87 4.87 -2.53
N ASP A 78 -21.05 4.29 -2.36
CA ASP A 78 -21.37 2.98 -2.91
C ASP A 78 -21.32 2.93 -4.44
N TYR A 79 -21.72 4.01 -5.11
CA TYR A 79 -21.67 4.13 -6.56
C TYR A 79 -20.25 3.95 -7.12
N ASP A 80 -19.25 4.61 -6.50
CA ASP A 80 -17.86 4.51 -6.93
C ASP A 80 -17.33 3.07 -6.67
N ILE A 81 -17.75 2.44 -5.56
CA ILE A 81 -17.41 1.03 -5.24
C ILE A 81 -17.98 0.08 -6.30
N ALA A 82 -19.25 0.25 -6.68
CA ALA A 82 -19.89 -0.54 -7.73
C ALA A 82 -19.17 -0.35 -9.08
N THR A 83 -18.87 0.90 -9.44
CA THR A 83 -18.14 1.23 -10.67
C THR A 83 -16.77 0.57 -10.72
N TRP A 84 -16.03 0.56 -9.61
CA TRP A 84 -14.75 -0.14 -9.53
C TRP A 84 -14.88 -1.64 -9.67
N ALA A 85 -15.89 -2.24 -9.03
CA ALA A 85 -16.13 -3.67 -9.13
C ALA A 85 -16.47 -4.07 -10.58
N GLU A 86 -17.34 -3.31 -11.24
CA GLU A 86 -17.67 -3.49 -12.67
C GLU A 86 -16.43 -3.37 -13.55
N TRP A 87 -15.60 -2.34 -13.35
CA TRP A 87 -14.37 -2.16 -14.11
C TRP A 87 -13.37 -3.30 -13.89
N LEU A 88 -13.17 -3.74 -12.64
CA LEU A 88 -12.27 -4.86 -12.32
C LEU A 88 -12.77 -6.19 -12.90
N ASN A 89 -14.08 -6.38 -12.99
CA ASN A 89 -14.69 -7.56 -13.62
C ASN A 89 -14.52 -7.53 -15.15
N ALA A 90 -14.65 -6.35 -15.76
CA ALA A 90 -14.37 -6.17 -17.19
C ALA A 90 -12.88 -6.29 -17.54
N ASN A 91 -11.98 -6.16 -16.55
CA ASN A 91 -10.53 -6.18 -16.74
C ASN A 91 -9.85 -7.30 -15.90
N PRO A 92 -10.06 -8.59 -16.24
CA PRO A 92 -9.55 -9.73 -15.48
C PRO A 92 -8.00 -9.84 -15.48
N SER A 93 -7.32 -9.17 -16.40
CA SER A 93 -5.86 -9.06 -16.42
C SER A 93 -5.30 -8.30 -15.21
N VAL A 94 -6.11 -7.43 -14.59
CA VAL A 94 -5.74 -6.71 -13.37
C VAL A 94 -5.89 -7.66 -12.19
N ARG A 95 -4.74 -8.09 -11.63
CA ARG A 95 -4.68 -9.02 -10.49
C ARG A 95 -4.25 -8.33 -9.19
N TYR A 96 -3.67 -7.14 -9.29
CA TYR A 96 -3.19 -6.36 -8.17
C TYR A 96 -4.01 -5.08 -8.07
N VAL A 97 -4.30 -4.65 -6.86
CA VAL A 97 -4.92 -3.35 -6.56
C VAL A 97 -4.19 -2.72 -5.38
N SER A 98 -4.21 -1.41 -5.26
CA SER A 98 -3.65 -0.71 -4.11
C SER A 98 -4.68 0.16 -3.41
N ARG A 99 -4.45 0.40 -2.12
CA ARG A 99 -5.16 1.42 -1.36
C ARG A 99 -4.24 2.03 -0.32
N ASP A 100 -4.21 3.36 -0.26
CA ASP A 100 -3.49 4.10 0.77
C ASP A 100 -4.42 4.50 1.92
N PHE A 101 -4.02 4.14 3.14
CA PHE A 101 -4.66 4.44 4.41
C PHE A 101 -3.79 5.36 5.28
N SER A 102 -2.78 6.03 4.71
CA SER A 102 -1.84 6.91 5.42
C SER A 102 -2.51 8.07 6.15
N ARG A 103 -3.70 8.48 5.70
CA ARG A 103 -4.51 9.54 6.34
C ARG A 103 -5.51 9.03 7.38
N THR A 104 -5.67 7.72 7.52
CA THR A 104 -6.62 7.11 8.47
C THR A 104 -5.89 6.48 9.66
N LYS A 105 -4.93 7.20 10.26
CA LYS A 105 -4.07 6.63 11.32
C LYS A 105 -4.85 6.30 12.61
N GLN A 106 -5.97 6.96 12.86
CA GLN A 106 -6.88 6.70 13.99
C GLN A 106 -7.84 5.53 13.68
N ASP A 107 -8.24 4.76 14.70
CA ASP A 107 -9.01 3.51 14.52
C ASP A 107 -10.39 3.72 13.87
N GLY A 108 -11.15 4.75 14.25
CA GLY A 108 -12.44 5.07 13.64
C GLY A 108 -12.33 5.33 12.12
N PRO A 109 -11.52 6.33 11.71
CA PRO A 109 -11.29 6.62 10.29
C PRO A 109 -10.72 5.45 9.48
N PHE A 110 -9.95 4.55 10.11
CA PHE A 110 -9.43 3.37 9.41
C PHE A 110 -10.53 2.37 9.07
N GLU A 111 -11.33 1.96 10.05
CA GLU A 111 -12.38 0.97 9.83
C GLU A 111 -13.47 1.48 8.87
N GLU A 112 -13.81 2.76 8.98
CA GLU A 112 -14.75 3.43 8.08
C GLU A 112 -14.29 3.39 6.61
N GLN A 113 -12.99 3.31 6.34
CA GLN A 113 -12.46 3.17 4.98
C GLN A 113 -12.13 1.71 4.62
N PHE A 114 -11.64 0.92 5.55
CA PHE A 114 -11.21 -0.44 5.25
C PHE A 114 -12.41 -1.39 5.04
N ALA A 115 -13.53 -1.20 5.74
CA ALA A 115 -14.72 -2.01 5.51
C ALA A 115 -15.32 -1.84 4.10
N PRO A 116 -15.49 -0.61 3.56
CA PRO A 116 -15.86 -0.42 2.16
C PRO A 116 -14.87 -1.02 1.16
N PHE A 117 -13.57 -0.98 1.47
CA PHE A 117 -12.56 -1.63 0.63
C PHE A 117 -12.76 -3.14 0.55
N LEU A 118 -13.02 -3.81 1.69
CA LEU A 118 -13.35 -5.24 1.72
C LEU A 118 -14.65 -5.54 0.95
N SER A 119 -15.66 -4.67 1.07
CA SER A 119 -16.91 -4.81 0.31
C SER A 119 -16.66 -4.74 -1.20
N LEU A 120 -15.80 -3.81 -1.65
CA LEU A 120 -15.39 -3.71 -3.05
C LEU A 120 -14.75 -5.02 -3.52
N LEU A 121 -13.75 -5.53 -2.79
CA LEU A 121 -13.08 -6.78 -3.15
C LEU A 121 -14.04 -7.97 -3.19
N GLN A 122 -14.98 -8.04 -2.26
CA GLN A 122 -16.02 -9.08 -2.25
C GLN A 122 -16.97 -8.97 -3.45
N ARG A 123 -17.36 -7.75 -3.86
CA ARG A 123 -18.19 -7.51 -5.05
C ARG A 123 -17.51 -7.91 -6.35
N VAL A 124 -16.19 -7.81 -6.42
CA VAL A 124 -15.41 -8.29 -7.57
C VAL A 124 -15.52 -9.81 -7.71
N GLY A 125 -15.69 -10.56 -6.61
CA GLY A 125 -16.03 -11.99 -6.66
C GLY A 125 -14.93 -12.88 -7.25
N ARG A 126 -13.69 -12.39 -7.36
CA ARG A 126 -12.51 -13.16 -7.77
C ARG A 126 -11.29 -12.78 -6.92
N PRO A 127 -10.33 -13.70 -6.74
CA PRO A 127 -9.12 -13.41 -5.97
C PRO A 127 -8.32 -12.25 -6.58
N LEU A 128 -8.02 -11.25 -5.74
CA LEU A 128 -7.09 -10.16 -6.03
C LEU A 128 -5.97 -10.16 -4.99
N HIS A 129 -4.86 -9.52 -5.33
CA HIS A 129 -3.80 -9.19 -4.38
C HIS A 129 -3.83 -7.69 -4.06
N ALA A 130 -4.12 -7.34 -2.81
CA ALA A 130 -4.23 -5.96 -2.36
C ALA A 130 -2.91 -5.44 -1.73
N LEU A 131 -2.36 -4.36 -2.28
CA LEU A 131 -1.27 -3.59 -1.67
C LEU A 131 -1.88 -2.54 -0.74
N VAL A 132 -1.74 -2.75 0.57
CA VAL A 132 -2.28 -1.85 1.59
C VAL A 132 -1.17 -0.96 2.12
N GLN A 133 -1.27 0.34 1.84
CA GLN A 133 -0.26 1.33 2.23
C GLN A 133 -0.72 2.14 3.44
N GLY A 134 0.21 2.72 4.18
CA GLY A 134 -0.11 3.64 5.26
C GLY A 134 -0.64 2.99 6.54
N VAL A 135 -0.64 1.66 6.63
CA VAL A 135 -1.02 0.90 7.82
C VAL A 135 0.20 0.69 8.73
N GLY A 136 0.02 0.88 10.04
CA GLY A 136 1.05 0.66 11.05
C GLY A 136 1.33 -0.82 11.29
N ALA A 137 2.52 -1.14 11.80
CA ALA A 137 2.97 -2.52 12.02
C ALA A 137 1.97 -3.34 12.87
N ALA A 138 1.38 -2.73 13.90
CA ALA A 138 0.43 -3.40 14.80
C ALA A 138 -0.88 -3.87 14.14
N ARG A 139 -1.29 -3.25 13.02
CA ARG A 139 -2.53 -3.62 12.30
C ARG A 139 -2.28 -4.56 11.13
N ALA A 140 -1.03 -4.77 10.72
CA ALA A 140 -0.69 -5.46 9.49
C ALA A 140 -1.26 -6.88 9.42
N ALA A 141 -1.12 -7.68 10.49
CA ALA A 141 -1.65 -9.04 10.52
C ALA A 141 -3.18 -9.08 10.41
N ASN A 142 -3.89 -8.18 11.10
CA ASN A 142 -5.35 -8.12 11.03
C ASN A 142 -5.84 -7.74 9.62
N VAL A 143 -5.17 -6.78 8.97
CA VAL A 143 -5.46 -6.40 7.58
C VAL A 143 -5.32 -7.60 6.65
N LEU A 144 -4.20 -8.34 6.72
CA LEU A 144 -3.98 -9.50 5.87
C LEU A 144 -5.00 -10.62 6.13
N ALA A 145 -5.33 -10.88 7.40
CA ALA A 145 -6.35 -11.86 7.77
C ALA A 145 -7.73 -11.49 7.21
N ARG A 146 -8.12 -10.21 7.25
CA ARG A 146 -9.41 -9.74 6.71
C ARG A 146 -9.47 -9.77 5.19
N LEU A 147 -8.36 -9.49 4.51
CA LEU A 147 -8.25 -9.71 3.06
C LEU A 147 -8.43 -11.19 2.72
N GLY A 148 -7.81 -12.09 3.50
CA GLY A 148 -8.03 -13.54 3.39
C GLY A 148 -9.49 -13.94 3.58
N GLY A 149 -10.19 -13.32 4.53
CA GLY A 149 -11.60 -13.55 4.80
C GLY A 149 -12.55 -13.23 3.63
N VAL A 150 -12.14 -12.36 2.70
CA VAL A 150 -12.88 -12.07 1.46
C VAL A 150 -12.30 -12.80 0.23
N GLY A 151 -11.48 -13.83 0.45
CA GLY A 151 -10.90 -14.64 -0.63
C GLY A 151 -9.77 -13.95 -1.41
N CYS A 152 -9.20 -12.87 -0.86
CA CYS A 152 -8.09 -12.13 -1.45
C CYS A 152 -6.78 -12.40 -0.70
N THR A 153 -5.67 -12.02 -1.32
CA THR A 153 -4.36 -11.95 -0.66
C THR A 153 -3.94 -10.49 -0.53
N GLY A 154 -2.87 -10.21 0.22
CA GLY A 154 -2.37 -8.85 0.27
C GLY A 154 -0.95 -8.73 0.79
N SER A 155 -0.43 -7.51 0.65
CA SER A 155 0.86 -7.07 1.17
C SER A 155 0.67 -5.73 1.86
N VAL A 156 1.29 -5.56 3.03
CA VAL A 156 1.31 -4.26 3.73
C VAL A 156 2.61 -3.54 3.42
N VAL A 157 2.49 -2.32 2.88
CA VAL A 157 3.64 -1.45 2.58
C VAL A 157 3.74 -0.41 3.70
N THR A 158 4.75 -0.54 4.56
CA THR A 158 4.89 0.31 5.74
C THR A 158 6.34 0.65 6.06
N ALA A 159 6.57 1.90 6.45
CA ALA A 159 7.84 2.36 7.02
C ALA A 159 7.83 2.35 8.55
N SER A 160 6.72 1.91 9.18
CA SER A 160 6.53 1.96 10.63
C SER A 160 7.68 1.35 11.43
N PRO A 161 8.23 0.16 11.09
CA PRO A 161 9.35 -0.42 11.84
C PRO A 161 10.59 0.48 11.88
N ILE A 162 10.92 1.10 10.74
CA ILE A 162 12.07 1.99 10.60
C ILE A 162 11.84 3.29 11.36
N VAL A 163 10.66 3.89 11.21
CA VAL A 163 10.30 5.13 11.90
C VAL A 163 10.30 4.94 13.42
N MET A 164 9.83 3.80 13.92
CA MET A 164 9.86 3.45 15.35
C MET A 164 11.29 3.27 15.86
N GLY A 165 12.15 2.57 15.10
CA GLY A 165 13.55 2.38 15.48
C GLY A 165 14.30 3.71 15.58
N ASN A 166 14.07 4.61 14.62
CA ASN A 166 14.63 5.97 14.64
C ASN A 166 14.11 6.85 15.77
N ARG A 167 13.01 6.47 16.43
CA ARG A 167 12.46 7.16 17.60
C ARG A 167 12.92 6.55 18.92
N GLY A 168 13.78 5.53 18.92
CA GLY A 168 14.17 4.81 20.14
C GLY A 168 13.07 3.90 20.67
N SER A 169 12.33 3.27 19.77
CA SER A 169 11.27 2.33 20.10
C SER A 169 11.48 0.98 19.40
N ALA A 170 11.15 -0.08 20.12
CA ALA A 170 11.17 -1.45 19.64
C ALA A 170 9.76 -2.00 19.44
N LEU A 171 9.60 -2.86 18.43
CA LEU A 171 8.42 -3.71 18.24
C LEU A 171 8.64 -5.04 18.95
N VAL A 172 7.73 -5.39 19.84
CA VAL A 172 7.75 -6.64 20.60
C VAL A 172 6.43 -7.36 20.41
N LEU A 173 6.48 -8.66 20.13
CA LEU A 173 5.30 -9.51 20.05
C LEU A 173 4.86 -9.90 21.47
N GLN A 174 3.68 -9.45 21.88
CA GLN A 174 3.10 -9.78 23.18
C GLN A 174 1.65 -10.23 23.00
N LEU A 175 1.32 -11.44 23.48
CA LEU A 175 -0.03 -12.02 23.37
C LEU A 175 -0.59 -11.99 21.94
N GLY A 176 0.25 -12.33 20.95
CA GLY A 176 -0.12 -12.37 19.54
C GLY A 176 -0.32 -11.00 18.89
N ARG A 177 0.11 -9.90 19.55
CA ARG A 177 0.04 -8.54 18.99
C ARG A 177 1.38 -7.85 19.07
N LEU A 178 1.74 -7.11 18.04
CA LEU A 178 2.91 -6.24 18.08
C LEU A 178 2.60 -5.00 18.92
N LYS A 179 3.49 -4.70 19.87
CA LYS A 179 3.45 -3.50 20.69
C LYS A 179 4.74 -2.72 20.54
N GLU A 180 4.61 -1.39 20.61
CA GLU A 180 5.74 -0.48 20.70
C GLU A 180 6.18 -0.36 22.17
N VAL A 181 7.48 -0.53 22.42
CA VAL A 181 8.11 -0.39 23.74
C VAL A 181 9.31 0.52 23.61
N ARG A 182 9.54 1.39 24.59
CA ARG A 182 10.74 2.24 24.62
C ARG A 182 11.99 1.41 24.85
N ASP A 183 13.03 1.68 24.07
CA ASP A 183 14.35 1.03 24.17
C ASP A 183 15.41 2.11 23.93
N SER A 184 15.96 2.64 25.02
CA SER A 184 16.96 3.72 25.00
C SER A 184 18.40 3.20 24.91
N GLU A 185 18.60 1.90 25.05
CA GLU A 185 19.94 1.28 25.11
C GLU A 185 20.41 0.83 23.73
N THR A 186 19.49 0.38 22.88
CA THR A 186 19.83 -0.12 21.54
C THR A 186 20.00 1.02 20.53
N PRO A 187 21.09 1.05 19.74
CA PRO A 187 21.26 2.03 18.65
C PRO A 187 20.10 2.03 17.64
N HIS A 188 19.69 3.21 17.17
CA HIS A 188 18.53 3.37 16.28
C HIS A 188 18.55 2.50 15.00
N PRO A 189 19.68 2.34 14.28
CA PRO A 189 19.70 1.48 13.09
C PRO A 189 19.43 0.00 13.42
N LEU A 190 19.98 -0.48 14.54
CA LEU A 190 19.75 -1.84 15.02
C LEU A 190 18.31 -2.03 15.50
N LEU A 191 17.70 -1.01 16.12
CA LEU A 191 16.27 -1.04 16.42
C LEU A 191 15.40 -1.10 15.16
N ALA A 192 15.74 -0.35 14.11
CA ALA A 192 14.99 -0.38 12.86
C ALA A 192 15.03 -1.78 12.22
N GLU A 193 16.21 -2.40 12.16
CA GLU A 193 16.37 -3.78 11.70
C GLU A 193 15.59 -4.78 12.55
N ARG A 194 15.75 -4.73 13.88
CA ARG A 194 15.02 -5.58 14.83
C ARG A 194 13.51 -5.45 14.66
N ASN A 195 13.01 -4.24 14.43
CA ASN A 195 11.60 -3.97 14.23
C ASN A 195 11.09 -4.58 12.91
N VAL A 196 11.88 -4.53 11.84
CA VAL A 196 11.51 -5.15 10.57
C VAL A 196 11.42 -6.67 10.74
N LEU A 197 12.42 -7.28 11.37
CA LEU A 197 12.42 -8.71 11.69
C LEU A 197 11.23 -9.11 12.56
N ALA A 198 10.94 -8.35 13.61
CA ALA A 198 9.79 -8.62 14.49
C ALA A 198 8.45 -8.55 13.74
N LEU A 199 8.29 -7.57 12.83
CA LEU A 199 7.10 -7.49 11.98
C LEU A 199 7.04 -8.68 11.02
N MET A 200 8.14 -9.03 10.36
CA MET A 200 8.16 -10.17 9.43
C MET A 200 7.84 -11.47 10.16
N ALA A 201 8.46 -11.73 11.31
CA ALA A 201 8.20 -12.91 12.13
C ALA A 201 6.73 -12.99 12.55
N HIS A 202 6.10 -11.86 12.85
CA HIS A 202 4.67 -11.81 13.16
C HIS A 202 3.77 -12.14 11.96
N LEU A 203 4.18 -11.78 10.74
CA LEU A 203 3.37 -11.96 9.53
C LEU A 203 3.54 -13.33 8.88
N VAL A 204 4.77 -13.85 8.82
CA VAL A 204 5.12 -15.08 8.09
C VAL A 204 5.78 -16.16 8.98
N GLY A 205 5.99 -15.87 10.27
CA GLY A 205 6.69 -16.76 11.19
C GLY A 205 8.21 -16.53 11.21
N GLU A 206 8.86 -16.92 12.32
CA GLU A 206 10.27 -16.63 12.58
C GLU A 206 11.22 -17.23 11.53
N ARG A 207 11.05 -18.52 11.20
CA ARG A 207 11.91 -19.22 10.22
C ARG A 207 11.86 -18.59 8.83
N GLU A 208 10.68 -18.17 8.38
CA GLU A 208 10.53 -17.53 7.07
C GLU A 208 11.08 -16.10 7.09
N ALA A 209 10.89 -15.37 8.21
CA ALA A 209 11.47 -14.04 8.37
C ALA A 209 13.00 -14.04 8.31
N GLU A 210 13.65 -14.99 8.99
CA GLU A 210 15.11 -15.16 8.96
C GLU A 210 15.61 -15.53 7.56
N ALA A 211 14.94 -16.43 6.86
CA ALA A 211 15.31 -16.83 5.50
C ALA A 211 15.24 -15.65 4.51
N VAL A 212 14.17 -14.85 4.59
CA VAL A 212 14.00 -13.66 3.74
C VAL A 212 15.05 -12.59 4.08
N TRP A 213 15.43 -12.46 5.35
CA TRP A 213 16.46 -11.51 5.76
C TRP A 213 17.86 -11.94 5.30
N ALA A 214 18.21 -13.20 5.50
CA ALA A 214 19.51 -13.77 5.10
C ALA A 214 19.74 -13.69 3.58
N ALA A 215 18.68 -13.81 2.77
CA ALA A 215 18.78 -13.67 1.30
C ALA A 215 19.08 -12.25 0.81
N ARG A 216 19.15 -11.25 1.69
CA ARG A 216 19.48 -9.85 1.37
C ARG A 216 20.90 -9.44 1.73
N ALA A 217 21.61 -10.25 2.53
CA ALA A 217 23.01 -10.05 2.92
C ALA A 217 23.96 -10.62 1.87
#